data_AF-A0A2E1RK57-F1
#
_entry.id   AF-A0A2E1RK57-F1
#
_cell.length_a   1.000
_cell.length_b   1.000
_cell.length_c   1.000
_cell.angle_alpha   90.00
_cell.angle_beta   90.00
_cell.angle_gamma   90.00
#
_symmetry.space_group_name_H-M   'P 1'
#
loop_
_entity.id
_entity.type
_entity.pdbx_description
1 polymer ?
#
loop_
_entity_poly.entity_id
_entity_poly.type
_entity_poly.pdbx_seq_one_letter_code
_entity_poly.pdbx_strand_id
1 'polypeptide(L)' 'CPWNKFSKNHNEPSFEDKKNISNMSKKQWEDLTEEVFYEVFKDSPIKRTGYSGIKRNINFAFSEEK' A
#
# COMPACT_ATOMS: atom_id res chain seq x y z
N CYS A 1 12.82 5.31 16.61
CA CYS A 1 14.05 4.49 16.54
C CYS A 1 15.27 5.43 16.52
N PRO A 2 16.23 5.31 17.46
CA PRO A 2 17.42 6.18 17.52
C PRO A 2 18.29 6.10 16.25
N TRP A 3 18.30 4.96 15.55
CA TRP A 3 19.09 4.75 14.32
C TRP A 3 18.51 5.39 13.06
N ASN A 4 17.20 5.68 13.04
CA ASN A 4 16.56 6.35 11.90
C ASN A 4 16.54 7.88 12.05
N LYS A 5 16.93 8.42 13.22
CA LYS A 5 16.83 9.87 13.52
C LYS A 5 17.64 10.74 12.56
N PHE A 6 18.76 10.22 12.04
CA PHE A 6 19.64 10.92 11.09
C PHE A 6 19.52 10.40 9.66
N SER A 7 18.56 9.52 9.38
CA SER A 7 18.34 9.02 8.03
C SER A 7 17.92 10.15 7.10
N LYS A 8 18.49 10.17 5.90
CA LYS A 8 18.11 11.09 4.82
C LYS A 8 17.25 10.34 3.81
N ASN A 9 16.34 11.05 3.16
CA ASN A 9 15.59 10.48 2.06
C ASN A 9 16.53 10.05 0.92
N HIS A 10 16.11 9.06 0.15
CA HIS A 10 16.82 8.68 -1.06
C HIS A 10 16.69 9.79 -2.11
N ASN A 11 17.67 9.84 -3.02
CA ASN A 11 17.60 10.66 -4.24
C ASN A 11 17.52 9.80 -5.50
N GLU A 12 17.27 8.49 -5.33
CA GLU A 12 17.18 7.52 -6.41
C GLU A 12 15.77 7.55 -7.02
N PRO A 13 15.60 7.99 -8.28
CA PRO A 13 14.28 8.15 -8.89
C PRO A 13 13.52 6.82 -9.05
N SER A 14 14.24 5.70 -9.13
CA SER A 14 13.60 4.39 -9.25
C SER A 14 12.87 3.94 -7.98
N PHE A 15 13.17 4.57 -6.83
CA PHE A 15 12.50 4.33 -5.55
C PHE A 15 11.29 5.25 -5.32
N GLU A 16 11.04 6.22 -6.21
CA GLU A 16 9.82 7.02 -6.17
C GLU A 16 8.57 6.14 -6.37
N ASP A 17 7.48 6.52 -5.71
CA ASP A 17 6.22 5.80 -5.80
C ASP A 17 5.59 5.98 -7.19
N LYS A 18 5.90 5.04 -8.09
CA LYS A 18 5.48 5.07 -9.50
C LYS A 18 3.97 5.09 -9.72
N LYS A 19 3.16 4.74 -8.72
CA LYS A 19 1.73 4.46 -8.91
C LYS A 19 0.81 5.19 -7.96
N ASN A 20 1.32 6.21 -7.24
CA ASN A 20 0.53 6.96 -6.26
C ASN A 20 -0.17 6.05 -5.25
N ILE A 21 0.42 4.88 -4.95
CA ILE A 21 -0.15 3.94 -3.99
C ILE A 21 -0.24 4.60 -2.62
N SER A 22 0.77 5.41 -2.28
CA SER A 22 0.85 6.20 -1.05
C SER A 22 -0.23 7.29 -0.96
N ASN A 23 -0.82 7.68 -2.10
CA ASN A 23 -1.85 8.72 -2.18
C ASN A 23 -3.28 8.16 -2.31
N MET A 24 -3.46 6.84 -2.19
CA MET A 24 -4.79 6.23 -2.22
C MET A 24 -5.62 6.63 -0.99
N SER A 25 -6.81 7.17 -1.25
CA SER A 25 -7.79 7.51 -0.21
C SER A 25 -8.39 6.26 0.45
N LYS A 26 -8.93 6.43 1.68
CA LYS A 26 -9.64 5.36 2.41
C LYS A 26 -10.69 4.67 1.55
N LYS A 27 -11.52 5.44 0.85
CA LYS A 27 -12.57 4.92 -0.03
C LYS A 27 -12.00 4.04 -1.16
N GLN A 28 -10.88 4.44 -1.76
CA GLN A 28 -10.23 3.62 -2.81
C GLN A 28 -9.71 2.28 -2.28
N TRP A 29 -9.32 2.20 -1.01
CA TRP A 29 -8.93 0.96 -0.36
C TRP A 29 -10.15 0.07 -0.04
N GLU A 30 -11.25 0.67 0.40
CA GLU A 30 -12.52 -0.03 0.68
C GLU A 30 -13.16 -0.58 -0.60
N ASP A 31 -13.14 0.21 -1.69
CA ASP A 31 -13.70 -0.14 -3.00
C ASP A 31 -12.73 -0.96 -3.88
N LEU A 32 -11.56 -1.35 -3.34
CA LEU A 32 -10.57 -2.14 -4.07
C LEU A 32 -11.15 -3.50 -4.48
N THR A 33 -11.21 -3.75 -5.79
CA THR A 33 -11.59 -5.05 -6.39
C THR A 33 -10.34 -5.88 -6.73
N GLU A 34 -10.54 -7.16 -7.05
CA GLU A 34 -9.44 -8.05 -7.39
C GLU A 34 -8.75 -7.67 -8.71
N GLU A 35 -9.53 -7.24 -9.71
CA GLU A 35 -9.02 -6.80 -11.00
C GLU A 35 -8.16 -5.54 -10.83
N VAL A 36 -8.69 -4.54 -10.12
CA VAL A 36 -7.98 -3.28 -9.82
C VAL A 36 -6.72 -3.56 -9.01
N PHE A 37 -6.77 -4.51 -8.07
CA PHE A 37 -5.58 -4.92 -7.32
C PHE A 37 -4.46 -5.44 -8.24
N TYR A 38 -4.75 -6.31 -9.19
CA TYR A 38 -3.71 -6.83 -10.09
C TYR A 38 -3.16 -5.79 -11.06
N GLU A 39 -3.96 -4.80 -11.46
CA GLU A 39 -3.50 -3.68 -12.30
C GLU A 39 -2.64 -2.68 -11.51
N VAL A 40 -3.16 -2.20 -10.38
CA VAL A 40 -2.50 -1.20 -9.53
C VAL A 40 -1.23 -1.78 -8.92
N PHE A 41 -1.25 -3.01 -8.40
CA PHE A 41 -0.08 -3.61 -7.76
C PHE A 41 0.78 -4.45 -8.70
N LYS A 42 0.60 -4.36 -10.03
CA LYS A 42 1.53 -4.95 -11.00
C LYS A 42 2.97 -4.48 -10.71
N ASP A 43 3.89 -5.41 -10.54
CA ASP A 43 5.31 -5.20 -10.19
C ASP A 43 5.56 -4.56 -8.81
N SER A 44 4.53 -4.46 -7.96
CA SER A 44 4.66 -4.02 -6.57
C SER A 44 4.91 -5.21 -5.63
N PRO A 45 5.76 -5.06 -4.60
CA PRO A 45 5.91 -6.06 -3.53
C PRO A 45 4.60 -6.40 -2.83
N ILE A 46 3.64 -5.47 -2.79
CA ILE A 46 2.31 -5.67 -2.19
C ILE A 46 1.55 -6.81 -2.88
N LYS A 47 1.79 -7.05 -4.18
CA LYS A 47 1.16 -8.16 -4.91
C LYS A 47 1.43 -9.53 -4.29
N ARG A 48 2.54 -9.70 -3.55
CA ARG A 48 2.94 -10.97 -2.93
C ARG A 48 1.94 -11.48 -1.89
N THR A 49 1.22 -10.58 -1.20
CA THR A 49 0.22 -10.98 -0.20
C THR A 49 -1.09 -11.46 -0.85
N GLY A 50 -1.30 -11.17 -2.13
CA GLY A 50 -2.53 -11.46 -2.85
C GLY A 50 -3.69 -10.53 -2.43
N TYR A 51 -4.74 -10.51 -3.26
CA TYR A 51 -5.93 -9.68 -3.04
C TYR A 51 -6.61 -10.00 -1.69
N SER A 52 -6.78 -11.28 -1.37
CA SER A 52 -7.40 -11.71 -0.11
C SER A 52 -6.60 -11.28 1.12
N GLY A 53 -5.27 -11.38 1.05
CA GLY A 53 -4.37 -10.99 2.13
C GLY A 53 -4.43 -9.49 2.41
N ILE A 54 -4.39 -8.66 1.37
CA ILE A 54 -4.51 -7.22 1.54
C ILE A 54 -5.92 -6.81 2.00
N LYS A 55 -6.98 -7.42 1.44
CA LYS A 55 -8.37 -7.10 1.81
C LYS A 55 -8.64 -7.41 3.28
N ARG A 56 -8.11 -8.51 3.82
CA ARG A 56 -8.18 -8.82 5.25
C ARG A 56 -7.56 -7.72 6.11
N ASN A 57 -6.37 -7.25 5.74
CA ASN A 57 -5.68 -6.21 6.50
C ASN A 57 -6.40 -4.85 6.41
N ILE A 58 -6.94 -4.50 5.24
CA ILE A 58 -7.76 -3.30 5.02
C ILE A 58 -9.02 -3.37 5.88
N ASN A 59 -9.72 -4.50 5.84
CA ASN A 59 -10.93 -4.71 6.65
C ASN A 59 -10.61 -4.58 8.15
N PHE A 60 -9.47 -5.10 8.63
CA PHE A 60 -9.04 -4.94 10.01
C PHE A 60 -8.68 -3.49 10.37
N ALA A 61 -8.00 -2.78 9.46
CA ALA A 61 -7.57 -1.40 9.70
C ALA A 61 -8.73 -0.40 9.70
N PHE A 62 -9.83 -0.71 8.99
CA PHE A 62 -11.01 0.15 8.87
C PHE A 62 -12.25 -0.39 9.56
N SER A 63 -12.24 -1.62 10.07
CA SER A 63 -13.30 -2.12 10.94
C SER A 63 -13.36 -1.24 12.17
N GLU A 64 -14.45 -0.52 12.34
CA GLU A 64 -14.77 0.15 13.58
C GLU A 64 -15.22 -0.90 14.61
N GLU A 65 -14.25 -1.60 15.20
CA GLU A 65 -14.45 -2.28 16.48
C GLU A 65 -13.64 -1.58 17.57
N LYS A 66 -14.40 -0.71 18.29
CA LYS A 66 -14.34 -0.28 19.70
C LYS A 66 -13.01 0.10 20.34
#